data_AF-A0A924D4U3-F1
#
_entry.id   AF-A0A924D4U3-F1
#
_cell.length_a   1.000
_cell.length_b   1.000
_cell.length_c   1.000
_cell.angle_alpha   90.00
_cell.angle_beta   90.00
_cell.angle_gamma   90.00
#
_symmetry.space_group_name_H-M   'P 1'
#
loop_
_entity.id
_entity.type
_entity.pdbx_description
1 polymer ?
#
loop_
_entity_poly.entity_id
_entity_poly.type
_entity_poly.pdbx_seq_one_letter_code
_entity_poly.pdbx_strand_id
1 'polypeptide(L)'
;MKTIITTIALGLLLTSCSIFSSLNSNTSIKPNDSFLLGNNEHGKFKVTLKNVSNHPVDIYMAPIDGGTYSRETLQINQIVTVKVAKNTAVVIENKSDQYASIDIKATGDLGLAMTYKN
;
A
#
# COMPACT_ATOMS: atom_id res chain seq x y z
N MET A 1 -12.33 10.84 49.09
CA MET A 1 -12.68 11.19 47.70
C MET A 1 -11.51 11.84 46.91
N LYS A 2 -10.24 11.55 47.23
CA LYS A 2 -9.07 12.15 46.55
C LYS A 2 -8.21 11.15 45.76
N THR A 3 -8.33 9.86 46.05
CA THR A 3 -7.51 8.78 45.44
C THR A 3 -8.19 8.06 44.28
N ILE A 4 -9.49 8.30 44.03
CA ILE A 4 -10.23 7.67 42.92
C ILE A 4 -10.10 8.49 41.63
N ILE A 5 -9.80 9.79 41.75
CA ILE A 5 -9.72 10.71 40.60
C ILE A 5 -8.42 10.50 39.81
N THR A 6 -7.37 9.96 40.43
CA THR A 6 -6.05 9.78 39.82
C THR A 6 -5.96 8.56 38.89
N THR A 7 -6.88 7.59 38.97
CA THR A 7 -6.78 6.34 38.20
C THR A 7 -7.41 6.43 36.81
N ILE A 8 -8.28 7.41 36.55
CA ILE A 8 -9.00 7.55 35.27
C ILE A 8 -8.13 8.25 34.20
N ALA A 9 -7.17 9.07 34.61
CA ALA A 9 -6.33 9.85 33.69
C ALA A 9 -5.26 9.01 32.95
N LEU A 10 -4.93 7.81 33.44
CA LEU A 10 -3.86 6.97 32.87
C LEU A 10 -4.36 5.99 31.78
N GLY A 11 -5.67 5.76 31.68
CA GLY A 11 -6.26 4.84 30.69
C GLY A 11 -6.45 5.44 29.29
N LEU A 12 -6.35 6.77 29.14
CA LEU A 12 -6.69 7.49 27.90
C LEU A 12 -5.53 7.63 26.90
N LEU A 13 -4.31 7.19 27.25
CA LEU A 13 -3.13 7.35 26.39
C LEU A 13 -2.80 6.12 25.53
N LEU A 14 -3.56 5.02 25.63
CA LEU A 14 -3.30 3.77 24.92
C LEU A 14 -4.12 3.58 23.62
N THR A 15 -4.93 4.56 23.19
CA THR A 15 -5.82 4.41 22.01
C THR A 15 -5.35 5.17 20.76
N SER A 16 -4.12 5.71 20.74
CA SER A 16 -3.71 6.68 19.72
C SER A 16 -3.36 6.12 18.33
N CYS A 17 -3.44 4.80 18.07
CA CYS A 17 -3.05 4.24 16.77
C CYS A 17 -4.15 3.53 15.97
N SER A 18 -5.43 3.59 16.37
CA SER A 18 -6.52 2.91 15.65
C SER A 18 -7.40 3.79 14.76
N ILE A 19 -7.04 5.07 14.52
CA ILE A 19 -7.92 6.02 13.81
C ILE A 19 -7.71 6.01 12.29
N PHE A 20 -6.53 5.60 11.80
CA PHE A 20 -6.27 5.54 10.36
C PHE A 20 -6.85 4.25 9.77
N SER A 21 -8.06 4.34 9.23
CA SER A 21 -8.76 3.22 8.58
C SER A 21 -8.31 2.99 7.13
N SER A 22 -7.60 3.95 6.55
CA SER A 22 -7.08 3.86 5.18
C SER A 22 -5.85 4.73 4.95
N LEU A 23 -4.99 4.29 4.05
CA LEU A 23 -3.92 5.06 3.44
C LEU A 23 -4.40 5.52 2.06
N ASN A 24 -4.37 6.83 1.78
CA ASN A 24 -4.63 7.37 0.45
C ASN A 24 -3.39 8.14 0.01
N SER A 25 -2.85 7.82 -1.17
CA SER A 25 -1.65 8.46 -1.70
C SER A 25 -1.67 8.49 -3.23
N ASN A 26 -0.94 9.44 -3.81
CA ASN A 26 -0.56 9.38 -5.22
C ASN A 26 0.95 9.09 -5.26
N THR A 27 1.36 8.10 -6.06
CA THR A 27 2.74 7.68 -6.19
C THR A 27 3.22 7.91 -7.60
N SER A 28 4.38 8.57 -7.73
CA SER A 28 5.04 8.77 -9.02
C SER A 28 6.19 7.77 -9.17
N ILE A 29 6.25 7.05 -10.29
CA ILE A 29 7.24 6.00 -10.54
C ILE A 29 8.07 6.43 -11.75
N LYS A 30 9.40 6.43 -11.61
CA LYS A 30 10.31 6.80 -12.70
C LYS A 30 10.18 5.85 -13.90
N PRO A 31 10.64 6.27 -15.09
CA PRO A 31 10.80 5.37 -16.22
C PRO A 31 11.64 4.15 -15.83
N ASN A 32 11.19 2.96 -16.22
CA ASN A 32 11.85 1.67 -15.96
C ASN A 32 12.05 1.30 -14.47
N ASP A 33 11.37 1.98 -13.55
CA ASP A 33 11.36 1.64 -12.13
C ASP A 33 10.07 0.90 -11.73
N SER A 34 10.11 0.30 -10.55
CA SER A 34 8.96 -0.30 -9.88
C SER A 34 8.74 0.31 -8.51
N PHE A 35 7.48 0.41 -8.11
CA PHE A 35 7.06 0.73 -6.75
C PHE A 35 6.49 -0.51 -6.07
N LEU A 36 6.94 -0.78 -4.86
CA LEU A 36 6.52 -1.91 -4.05
C LEU A 36 5.81 -1.40 -2.80
N LEU A 37 4.56 -1.82 -2.63
CA LEU A 37 3.75 -1.56 -1.43
C LEU A 37 3.64 -2.83 -0.59
N GLY A 38 4.09 -2.78 0.65
CA GLY A 38 4.09 -3.93 1.58
C GLY A 38 5.32 -4.81 1.47
N ASN A 39 6.50 -4.27 1.10
CA ASN A 39 7.74 -5.04 1.06
C ASN A 39 8.38 -5.19 2.46
N ASN A 40 7.61 -5.68 3.42
CA ASN A 40 8.00 -5.91 4.81
C ASN A 40 7.09 -6.97 5.46
N GLU A 41 7.33 -7.32 6.73
CA GLU A 41 6.36 -8.13 7.47
C GLU A 41 5.10 -7.32 7.79
N HIS A 42 3.93 -7.84 7.39
CA HIS A 42 2.63 -7.21 7.60
C HIS A 42 1.48 -8.24 7.48
N GLY A 43 0.33 -7.92 8.06
CA GLY A 43 -0.93 -8.64 7.94
C GLY A 43 -1.59 -8.51 6.56
N LYS A 44 -2.79 -9.07 6.38
CA LYS A 44 -3.52 -8.94 5.12
C LYS A 44 -3.99 -7.49 4.93
N PHE A 45 -3.94 -7.00 3.70
CA PHE A 45 -4.48 -5.69 3.35
C PHE A 45 -5.24 -5.75 2.02
N LYS A 46 -6.00 -4.70 1.73
CA LYS A 46 -6.69 -4.50 0.47
C LYS A 46 -6.22 -3.18 -0.11
N VAL A 47 -5.86 -3.16 -1.38
CA VAL A 47 -5.47 -1.93 -2.08
C VAL A 47 -6.31 -1.75 -3.34
N THR A 48 -6.74 -0.51 -3.55
CA THR A 48 -7.34 -0.02 -4.79
C THR A 48 -6.31 0.85 -5.49
N LEU A 49 -6.03 0.54 -6.75
CA LEU A 49 -5.08 1.25 -7.59
C LEU A 49 -5.83 1.88 -8.77
N LYS A 50 -5.53 3.13 -9.10
CA LYS A 50 -5.99 3.78 -10.32
C LYS A 50 -4.78 4.28 -11.11
N ASN A 51 -4.68 3.88 -12.37
CA ASN A 51 -3.67 4.42 -13.26
C ASN A 51 -4.11 5.81 -13.74
N VAL A 52 -3.44 6.86 -13.27
CA VAL A 52 -3.66 8.26 -13.70
C VAL A 52 -2.53 8.78 -14.60
N SER A 53 -1.66 7.87 -15.06
CA SER A 53 -0.65 8.14 -16.09
C SER A 53 -1.29 8.23 -17.48
N ASN A 54 -0.49 8.65 -18.46
CA ASN A 54 -0.84 8.67 -19.88
C ASN A 54 -0.46 7.38 -20.64
N HIS A 55 -0.03 6.33 -19.94
CA HIS A 55 0.35 5.03 -20.50
C HIS A 55 -0.04 3.89 -19.53
N PRO A 56 -0.15 2.64 -20.01
CA PRO A 56 -0.40 1.49 -19.13
C PRO A 56 0.77 1.24 -18.16
N VAL A 57 0.47 0.56 -17.04
CA VAL A 57 1.47 0.02 -16.10
C VAL A 57 1.15 -1.43 -15.78
N ASP A 58 2.15 -2.21 -15.40
CA ASP A 58 1.92 -3.59 -14.97
C ASP A 58 1.82 -3.66 -13.45
N ILE A 59 0.94 -4.51 -12.95
CA ILE A 59 0.84 -4.84 -11.54
C ILE A 59 0.95 -6.34 -11.31
N TYR A 60 1.55 -6.73 -10.20
CA TYR A 60 1.60 -8.13 -9.77
C TYR A 60 1.85 -8.22 -8.27
N MET A 61 1.64 -9.40 -7.70
CA MET A 61 1.91 -9.66 -6.30
C MET A 61 3.20 -10.47 -6.15
N ALA A 62 4.00 -10.14 -5.14
CA ALA A 62 5.26 -10.80 -4.85
C ALA A 62 5.36 -11.09 -3.34
N PRO A 63 5.31 -12.36 -2.90
CA PRO A 63 5.61 -12.72 -1.52
C PRO A 63 7.01 -12.27 -1.12
N ILE A 64 7.18 -11.82 0.13
CA ILE A 64 8.50 -11.38 0.62
C ILE A 64 9.50 -12.53 0.76
N ASP A 65 9.02 -13.78 0.85
CA ASP A 65 9.81 -15.02 0.89
C ASP A 65 10.13 -15.57 -0.52
N GLY A 66 9.63 -14.92 -1.57
CA GLY A 66 9.97 -15.21 -2.96
C GLY A 66 8.81 -15.72 -3.81
N GLY A 67 9.04 -15.76 -5.12
CA GLY A 67 8.03 -16.11 -6.12
C GLY A 67 7.26 -14.90 -6.65
N THR A 68 6.35 -15.16 -7.60
CA THR A 68 5.55 -14.11 -8.24
C THR A 68 4.20 -14.67 -8.64
N TYR A 69 3.15 -13.89 -8.44
CA TYR A 69 1.81 -14.22 -8.90
C TYR A 69 1.55 -13.63 -10.29
N SER A 70 0.37 -13.93 -10.85
CA SER A 70 -0.10 -13.46 -12.15
C SER A 70 -0.02 -11.93 -12.28
N ARG A 71 0.56 -11.49 -13.40
CA ARG A 71 0.68 -10.09 -13.80
C ARG A 71 -0.57 -9.62 -14.53
N GLU A 72 -1.02 -8.41 -14.22
CA GLU A 72 -2.13 -7.71 -14.89
C GLU A 72 -1.64 -6.35 -15.39
N THR A 73 -2.04 -5.96 -16.60
CA THR A 73 -1.76 -4.62 -17.12
C THR A 73 -2.92 -3.68 -16.80
N LEU A 74 -2.64 -2.64 -16.03
CA LEU A 74 -3.58 -1.60 -15.64
C LEU A 74 -3.61 -0.49 -16.70
N GLN A 75 -4.68 -0.46 -17.51
CA GLN A 75 -4.87 0.54 -18.56
C GLN A 75 -5.08 1.95 -18.00
N ILE A 76 -4.96 2.96 -18.87
CA ILE A 76 -5.17 4.37 -18.51
C ILE A 76 -6.58 4.54 -17.91
N ASN A 77 -6.66 5.24 -16.77
CA ASN A 77 -7.88 5.45 -15.98
C ASN A 77 -8.54 4.17 -15.43
N GLN A 78 -7.96 2.99 -15.64
CA GLN A 78 -8.48 1.75 -15.08
C GLN A 78 -8.26 1.74 -13.57
N ILE A 79 -9.26 1.24 -12.87
CA ILE A 79 -9.24 1.02 -11.42
C ILE A 79 -9.28 -0.48 -11.18
N VAL A 80 -8.38 -0.96 -10.33
CA VAL A 80 -8.36 -2.35 -9.87
C VAL A 80 -8.30 -2.40 -8.36
N THR A 81 -8.93 -3.41 -7.79
CA THR A 81 -8.91 -3.65 -6.35
C THR A 81 -8.42 -5.06 -6.10
N VAL A 82 -7.32 -5.18 -5.34
CA VAL A 82 -6.71 -6.46 -5.02
C VAL A 82 -6.72 -6.70 -3.51
N LYS A 83 -6.98 -7.95 -3.13
CA LYS A 83 -6.79 -8.44 -1.77
C LYS A 83 -5.39 -9.04 -1.70
N VAL A 84 -4.60 -8.56 -0.76
CA VAL A 84 -3.19 -8.91 -0.64
C VAL A 84 -3.02 -9.81 0.56
N ALA A 85 -2.35 -10.94 0.35
CA ALA A 85 -2.05 -11.88 1.41
C ALA A 85 -1.09 -11.27 2.44
N LYS A 86 -0.95 -11.93 3.58
CA LYS A 86 0.07 -11.59 4.58
C LYS A 86 1.45 -11.64 3.90
N ASN A 87 2.36 -10.74 4.26
CA ASN A 87 3.76 -10.79 3.82
C ASN A 87 3.90 -10.87 2.29
N THR A 88 3.10 -10.09 1.57
CA THR A 88 3.06 -10.08 0.11
C THR A 88 3.00 -8.63 -0.36
N ALA A 89 3.96 -8.22 -1.18
CA ALA A 89 3.98 -6.91 -1.76
C ALA A 89 3.07 -6.84 -3.00
N VAL A 90 2.49 -5.67 -3.23
CA VAL A 90 1.96 -5.28 -4.53
C VAL A 90 3.03 -4.50 -5.26
N VAL A 91 3.45 -5.00 -6.42
CA VAL A 91 4.45 -4.37 -7.27
C VAL A 91 3.72 -3.66 -8.41
N ILE A 92 4.06 -2.40 -8.62
CA ILE A 92 3.61 -1.59 -9.74
C ILE A 92 4.84 -1.27 -10.58
N GLU A 93 4.89 -1.80 -11.78
CA GLU A 93 6.06 -1.78 -12.66
C GLU A 93 5.80 -0.81 -13.81
N ASN A 94 6.65 0.21 -13.92
CA ASN A 94 6.60 1.18 -14.99
C ASN A 94 7.64 0.85 -16.06
N LYS A 95 7.21 0.19 -17.14
CA LYS A 95 8.08 -0.16 -18.28
C LYS A 95 8.18 0.94 -19.35
N SER A 96 7.54 2.08 -19.14
CA SER A 96 7.58 3.18 -20.10
C SER A 96 8.85 4.01 -19.92
N ASP A 97 9.10 4.87 -20.91
CA ASP A 97 10.10 5.93 -20.91
C ASP A 97 9.60 7.23 -20.24
N GLN A 98 8.41 7.21 -19.64
CA GLN A 98 7.76 8.35 -18.98
C GLN A 98 7.50 8.04 -17.49
N TYR A 99 7.21 9.06 -16.69
CA TYR A 99 6.80 8.85 -15.31
C TYR A 99 5.38 8.27 -15.25
N ALA A 100 5.19 7.21 -14.48
CA ALA A 100 3.85 6.76 -14.10
C ALA A 100 3.35 7.55 -12.89
N SER A 101 2.04 7.72 -12.79
CA SER A 101 1.34 8.24 -11.62
C SER A 101 0.15 7.34 -11.27
N ILE A 102 0.11 6.87 -10.03
CA ILE A 102 -0.87 5.89 -9.54
C ILE A 102 -1.52 6.42 -8.26
N ASP A 103 -2.85 6.51 -8.27
CA ASP A 103 -3.58 6.72 -7.02
C ASP A 103 -3.71 5.38 -6.29
N ILE A 104 -3.38 5.38 -5.01
CA ILE A 104 -3.36 4.22 -4.13
C ILE A 104 -4.29 4.49 -2.96
N LYS A 105 -5.22 3.56 -2.72
CA LYS A 105 -6.03 3.50 -1.51
C LYS A 105 -5.87 2.14 -0.84
N ALA A 106 -5.17 2.07 0.28
CA ALA A 106 -5.00 0.84 1.07
C ALA A 106 -5.85 0.85 2.34
N THR A 107 -6.32 -0.33 2.75
CA THR A 107 -7.14 -0.58 3.95
C THR A 107 -6.76 -1.93 4.55
N GLY A 108 -7.06 -2.16 5.83
CA GLY A 108 -6.63 -3.36 6.56
C GLY A 108 -5.36 -3.07 7.35
N ASP A 109 -4.35 -3.91 7.25
CA ASP A 109 -3.04 -3.58 7.81
C ASP A 109 -2.39 -2.44 7.00
N LEU A 110 -1.98 -1.38 7.70
CA LEU A 110 -1.34 -0.19 7.15
C LEU A 110 0.13 -0.03 7.58
N GLY A 111 0.69 -1.00 8.32
CA GLY A 111 2.12 -1.08 8.63
C GLY A 111 2.95 -1.47 7.40
N LEU A 112 2.70 -0.83 6.25
CA LEU A 112 3.23 -1.18 4.94
C LEU A 112 4.44 -0.30 4.61
N ALA A 113 5.53 -0.94 4.21
CA ALA A 113 6.69 -0.29 3.63
C ALA A 113 6.40 0.12 2.18
N MET A 114 6.91 1.28 1.79
CA MET A 114 6.86 1.80 0.43
C MET A 114 8.30 1.86 -0.09
N THR A 115 8.60 1.11 -1.14
CA THR A 115 9.98 0.99 -1.65
C THR A 115 10.01 1.13 -3.16
N TYR A 116 11.03 1.82 -3.67
CA TYR A 116 11.32 1.86 -5.10
C TYR A 116 12.40 0.83 -5.44
N LYS A 117 12.27 0.20 -6.59
CA LYS A 117 13.22 -0.76 -7.13
C LYS A 117 13.49 -0.45 -8.60
N ASN A 118 14.76 -0.51 -8.99
CA ASN A 118 15.19 -0.53 -10.39
C ASN A 118 15.36 -1.98 -10.85
#